data_AF-A0A7K4D201-F1
#
_entry.id   AF-A0A7K4D201-F1
#
_cell.length_a   1.000
_cell.length_b   1.000
_cell.length_c   1.000
_cell.angle_alpha   90.00
_cell.angle_beta   90.00
_cell.angle_gamma   90.00
#
_symmetry.space_group_name_H-M   'P 1'
#
loop_
_entity.id
_entity.type
_entity.pdbx_description
1 polymer ?
#
loop_
_entity_poly.entity_id
_entity_poly.type
_entity_poly.pdbx_seq_one_letter_code
_entity_poly.pdbx_strand_id
1 'polypeptide(L)' 'MAIFQTSAKVSGSSPIYVGRKKCIECGKCQKVCPMQLSVKEILKMLDCIKCVRFVEACPKDALSF' A
#
# COMPACT_ATOMS: atom_id res chain seq x y z
N MET A 1 33.09 0.95 -13.55
CA MET A 1 32.10 -0.13 -13.74
C MET A 1 31.01 0.03 -12.68
N ALA A 2 30.08 0.95 -12.91
CA ALA A 2 28.83 1.08 -12.16
C ALA A 2 27.75 0.54 -13.12
N ILE A 3 26.74 -0.23 -12.74
CA ILE A 3 25.76 0.00 -11.69
C ILE A 3 24.97 -1.31 -11.53
N PHE A 4 24.60 -1.62 -10.29
CA PHE A 4 23.63 -2.64 -9.90
C PHE A 4 22.36 -2.58 -10.76
N GLN A 5 22.14 -3.58 -11.61
CA GLN A 5 20.81 -3.91 -12.12
C GLN A 5 20.58 -5.40 -11.95
N THR A 6 19.85 -5.77 -10.91
CA THR A 6 18.82 -6.80 -11.04
C THR A 6 17.71 -6.45 -10.06
N SER A 7 16.65 -5.92 -10.64
CA SER A 7 15.32 -5.86 -10.05
C SER A 7 14.97 -7.26 -9.52
N ALA A 8 15.13 -7.47 -8.21
CA ALA A 8 14.64 -8.66 -7.54
C ALA A 8 13.11 -8.55 -7.50
N LYS A 9 12.49 -9.01 -8.59
CA LYS A 9 11.04 -9.19 -8.70
C LYS A 9 10.68 -10.39 -7.84
N VAL A 10 10.45 -10.15 -6.54
CA VAL A 10 9.94 -11.20 -5.65
C VAL A 10 8.48 -11.45 -6.00
N SER A 11 8.23 -12.59 -6.61
CA SER A 11 6.92 -13.03 -7.07
C SER A 11 6.08 -13.44 -5.85
N GLY A 12 5.09 -12.63 -5.45
CA GLY A 12 4.14 -13.09 -4.42
C GLY A 12 3.27 -12.07 -3.65
N SER A 13 3.34 -10.76 -3.91
CA SER A 13 2.48 -9.82 -3.17
C SER A 13 1.22 -9.48 -3.96
N SER A 14 0.06 -10.01 -3.55
CA SER A 14 -1.23 -9.53 -4.04
C SER A 14 -1.29 -7.99 -3.96
N PRO A 15 -1.50 -7.29 -5.10
CA PRO A 15 -1.48 -5.84 -5.14
C PRO A 15 -2.73 -5.31 -4.43
N ILE A 16 -2.55 -4.31 -3.57
CA ILE A 16 -3.68 -3.57 -3.00
C ILE A 16 -4.26 -2.69 -4.11
N TYR A 17 -5.57 -2.47 -4.11
CA TYR A 17 -6.25 -1.59 -5.05
C TYR A 17 -6.82 -0.38 -4.32
N VAL A 18 -6.63 0.80 -4.91
CA VAL A 18 -7.20 2.06 -4.41
C VAL A 18 -8.23 2.57 -5.40
N GLY A 19 -9.50 2.55 -4.98
CA GLY A 19 -10.58 3.17 -5.72
C GLY A 19 -10.47 4.69 -5.68
N ARG A 20 -9.77 5.29 -6.67
CA ARG A 20 -9.61 6.76 -6.76
C ARG A 20 -10.93 7.53 -6.77
N LYS A 21 -12.03 6.92 -7.24
CA LYS A 21 -13.38 7.52 -7.20
C LYS A 21 -13.96 7.62 -5.78
N LYS A 22 -13.57 6.71 -4.88
CA LYS A 22 -14.05 6.66 -3.49
C LYS A 22 -13.07 7.34 -2.52
N CYS A 23 -11.79 7.35 -2.87
CA CYS A 23 -10.73 7.96 -2.06
C CYS A 23 -10.94 9.48 -1.98
N ILE A 24 -11.13 9.98 -0.77
CA ILE A 24 -11.25 11.41 -0.46
C ILE A 24 -9.94 12.02 0.04
N GLU A 25 -8.82 11.32 -0.16
CA GLU A 25 -7.47 11.75 0.23
C GLU A 25 -7.33 12.17 1.71
N CYS A 26 -8.14 11.58 2.59
CA CYS A 26 -8.18 11.92 4.02
C CYS A 26 -6.89 11.59 4.81
N GLY A 27 -5.96 10.84 4.22
CA GLY A 27 -4.69 10.45 4.86
C GLY A 27 -4.79 9.47 6.04
N LYS A 28 -6.00 8.99 6.41
CA LYS A 28 -6.19 8.08 7.55
C LYS A 28 -5.42 6.77 7.41
N CYS A 29 -5.42 6.20 6.22
CA CYS A 29 -4.69 4.97 5.88
C CYS A 29 -3.19 5.04 6.20
N GLN A 30 -2.53 6.19 5.99
CA GLN A 30 -1.13 6.39 6.37
C GLN A 30 -0.97 6.51 7.89
N LYS A 31 -1.90 7.19 8.57
CA LYS A 31 -1.87 7.37 10.04
C LYS A 31 -2.05 6.06 10.80
N VAL A 32 -2.92 5.17 10.33
CA VAL A 32 -3.15 3.87 10.98
C VAL A 32 -2.14 2.81 10.56
N CYS A 33 -1.33 3.08 9.53
CA CYS A 33 -0.30 2.15 9.09
C CYS A 33 0.81 2.11 10.15
N PRO A 34 1.06 0.95 10.80
CA PRO A 34 2.10 0.83 11.81
C PRO A 34 3.51 1.01 11.22
N MET A 35 3.67 0.76 9.92
CA MET A 35 4.91 1.02 9.20
C MET A 35 5.02 2.47 8.71
N GLN A 36 4.08 3.35 9.06
CA GLN A 36 4.02 4.76 8.64
C GLN A 36 4.06 4.97 7.11
N LEU A 37 3.69 3.95 6.34
CA LEU A 37 3.77 3.98 4.89
C LEU A 37 2.65 4.78 4.27
N SER A 38 2.97 5.55 3.23
CA SER A 38 1.96 6.18 2.40
C SER A 38 1.21 5.13 1.57
N VAL A 39 -0.03 5.44 1.14
CA VAL A 39 -0.83 4.52 0.32
C VAL A 39 -0.07 4.08 -0.94
N LYS A 40 0.69 4.99 -1.56
CA LYS A 40 1.49 4.70 -2.75
C LYS A 40 2.63 3.72 -2.46
N GLU A 41 3.20 3.80 -1.27
CA GLU A 41 4.24 2.87 -0.81
C GLU A 41 3.65 1.53 -0.44
N ILE A 42 2.52 1.49 0.27
CA ILE A 42 1.78 0.26 0.57
C ILE A 42 1.47 -0.52 -0.73
N LEU A 43 1.17 0.17 -1.83
CA LEU A 43 0.93 -0.45 -3.14
C LEU A 43 2.19 -1.01 -3.83
N LYS A 44 3.36 -0.47 -3.51
CA LYS A 44 4.63 -0.86 -4.13
C LYS A 44 5.44 -1.82 -3.28
N MET A 45 5.21 -1.85 -1.96
CA MET A 45 6.00 -2.65 -1.05
C MET A 45 5.50 -4.09 -1.00
N LEU A 46 6.41 -5.02 -1.26
CA LEU A 46 6.18 -6.45 -1.12
C LEU A 46 6.20 -6.87 0.36
N ASP A 47 6.95 -6.16 1.20
CA ASP A 47 7.08 -6.38 2.65
C ASP A 47 5.93 -5.81 3.48
N CYS A 48 4.86 -5.31 2.84
CA CYS A 48 3.66 -4.95 3.58
C CYS A 48 3.10 -6.21 4.25
N ILE A 49 3.06 -6.23 5.58
CA ILE A 49 2.49 -7.34 6.38
C ILE A 49 0.98 -7.54 6.17
N LYS A 50 0.34 -6.75 5.30
CA LYS A 50 -1.10 -6.78 4.98
C LYS A 50 -1.97 -6.86 6.23
N CYS A 51 -1.67 -6.02 7.23
CA CYS A 51 -2.40 -5.99 8.49
C CYS A 51 -3.87 -5.53 8.39
N VAL A 52 -4.37 -5.22 7.18
CA VAL A 52 -5.75 -4.81 6.86
C VAL A 52 -6.25 -3.52 7.55
N ARG A 53 -5.53 -3.00 8.55
CA ARG A 53 -5.89 -1.79 9.31
C ARG A 53 -6.21 -0.58 8.45
N PHE A 54 -5.48 -0.39 7.35
CA PHE A 54 -5.72 0.72 6.44
C PHE A 54 -7.06 0.58 5.69
N VAL A 55 -7.50 -0.66 5.41
CA VAL A 55 -8.81 -0.96 4.79
C VAL A 55 -9.92 -0.62 5.77
N GLU A 56 -9.85 -1.13 7.01
CA GLU A 56 -10.87 -0.89 8.04
C GLU A 56 -10.95 0.57 8.47
N ALA A 57 -9.82 1.27 8.51
CA ALA A 57 -9.80 2.69 8.84
C ALA A 57 -10.31 3.60 7.71
N CYS A 58 -10.49 3.07 6.49
CA CYS A 58 -10.92 3.85 5.35
C CYS A 58 -12.42 4.16 5.45
N PRO A 59 -12.83 5.42 5.68
CA PRO A 59 -14.25 5.75 5.89
C PRO A 59 -15.12 5.63 4.62
N LYS A 60 -14.51 5.32 3.48
CA LYS A 60 -15.16 5.22 2.17
C LYS A 60 -14.96 3.85 1.53
N ASP A 61 -14.35 2.90 2.26
CA ASP A 61 -14.01 1.57 1.74
C ASP A 61 -13.36 1.65 0.36
N ALA A 62 -12.38 2.56 0.23
CA ALA A 62 -11.70 2.84 -1.03
C ALA A 62 -10.51 1.90 -1.25
N LEU A 63 -10.22 1.00 -0.32
CA LEU A 63 -9.05 0.12 -0.32
C LEU A 63 -9.52 -1.34 -0.36
N SER A 64 -8.89 -2.17 -1.19
CA SER A 64 -9.26 -3.59 -1.39
C SER A 64 -8.03 -4.43 -1.76
N PHE A 65 -8.11 -5.76 -1.64
CA PHE A 65 -7.06 -6.72 -1.99
C PHE A 65 -7.36 -7.47 -3.29
#